data_AF-A0A1I0QM11-F1
#
_entry.id   AF-A0A1I0QM11-F1
#
_cell.length_a   1.000
_cell.length_b   1.000
_cell.length_c   1.000
_cell.angle_alpha   90.00
_cell.angle_beta   90.00
_cell.angle_gamma   90.00
#
_symmetry.space_group_name_H-M   'P 1'
#
loop_
_entity.id
_entity.type
_entity.pdbx_description
1 polymer ?
#
loop_
_entity_poly.entity_id
_entity_poly.type
_entity_poly.pdbx_seq_one_letter_code
_entity_poly.pdbx_strand_id
1 'polypeptide(L)' 'MEEKVMVSDALHGMNSNLSSFGTIIPQTENKDLKQAFKQIRNQGEMSQEELYTIAKNKGYYVPAAMATAEEVKQVKSIFM' A
#
# COMPACT_ATOMS: atom_id res chain seq x y z
N MET A 1 -8.13 21.57 5.40
CA MET A 1 -9.09 20.46 5.24
C MET A 1 -9.02 19.88 3.84
N GLU A 2 -9.03 20.71 2.79
CA GLU A 2 -8.90 20.26 1.39
C GLU A 2 -7.61 19.49 1.11
N GLU A 3 -6.46 19.98 1.59
CA GLU A 3 -5.18 19.28 1.41
C GLU A 3 -5.18 17.87 2.02
N LYS A 4 -5.79 17.70 3.20
CA LYS A 4 -5.94 16.38 3.85
C LYS A 4 -6.78 15.43 2.99
N VAL A 5 -7.86 15.93 2.39
CA VAL A 5 -8.72 15.14 1.49
C VAL A 5 -7.95 14.75 0.23
N MET A 6 -7.28 15.71 -0.43
CA MET A 6 -6.46 15.44 -1.63
C MET A 6 -5.37 14.39 -1.37
N VAL A 7 -4.66 14.50 -0.24
CA VAL A 7 -3.62 13.54 0.14
C VAL A 7 -4.23 12.16 0.42
N SER A 8 -5.40 12.10 1.05
CA SER A 8 -6.10 10.84 1.32
C SER A 8 -6.58 10.17 0.03
N ASP A 9 -7.16 10.95 -0.89
CA ASP A 9 -7.62 10.46 -2.19
C ASP A 9 -6.45 9.97 -3.05
N ALA A 10 -5.34 10.71 -3.07
CA ALA A 10 -4.13 10.31 -3.77
C ALA A 10 -3.54 9.01 -3.20
N LEU A 11 -3.45 8.88 -1.87
CA LEU A 11 -3.01 7.65 -1.19
C LEU A 11 -3.93 6.48 -1.51
N HIS A 12 -5.24 6.69 -1.50
CA HIS A 12 -6.22 5.65 -1.84
C HIS A 12 -6.06 5.19 -3.30
N GLY A 13 -5.92 6.13 -4.23
CA GLY A 13 -5.68 5.84 -5.65
C GLY A 13 -4.38 5.05 -5.87
N MET A 14 -3.29 5.47 -5.23
CA MET A 14 -2.01 4.74 -5.30
C MET A 14 -2.16 3.30 -4.76
N ASN A 15 -2.79 3.11 -3.61
CA ASN A 15 -3.00 1.78 -3.03
C ASN A 15 -3.83 0.87 -3.94
N SER A 16 -4.89 1.41 -4.56
CA SER A 16 -5.73 0.67 -5.50
C SER A 16 -4.94 0.23 -6.75
N ASN A 17 -4.07 1.10 -7.27
CA ASN A 17 -3.19 0.76 -8.39
C ASN A 17 -2.18 -0.34 -8.01
N LEU A 18 -1.58 -0.25 -6.81
CA LEU A 18 -0.64 -1.28 -6.32
C LEU A 18 -1.31 -2.65 -6.18
N SER A 19 -2.54 -2.69 -5.63
CA SER A 19 -3.33 -3.93 -5.59
C SER A 19 -3.60 -4.48 -6.99
N SER A 20 -3.98 -3.61 -7.94
CA SER A 20 -4.22 -4.00 -9.34
C SER A 20 -2.98 -4.61 -9.99
N PHE A 21 -1.79 -4.04 -9.78
CA PHE A 21 -0.54 -4.65 -10.26
C PHE A 21 -0.25 -6.00 -9.60
N GLY A 22 -0.61 -6.18 -8.33
CA GLY A 22 -0.56 -7.48 -7.64
C GLY A 22 -1.36 -8.57 -8.36
N THR A 23 -2.49 -8.22 -8.96
CA THR A 23 -3.34 -9.15 -9.72
C THR A 23 -2.89 -9.34 -11.17
N ILE A 24 -2.45 -8.27 -11.85
CA ILE A 24 -2.15 -8.29 -13.30
C ILE A 24 -0.79 -8.93 -13.60
N ILE A 25 0.25 -8.63 -12.81
CA ILE A 25 1.62 -9.14 -13.02
C ILE A 25 1.66 -10.68 -13.13
N PRO A 26 1.06 -11.47 -12.22
CA PRO A 26 1.10 -12.93 -12.31
C PRO A 26 0.35 -13.48 -13.53
N GLN A 27 -0.66 -12.75 -14.04
CA GLN A 27 -1.50 -13.14 -15.18
C GLN A 27 -0.96 -12.67 -16.54
N THR A 28 0.11 -11.88 -16.56
CA THR A 28 0.70 -11.39 -17.82
C THR A 28 1.68 -12.43 -18.38
N GLU A 29 1.51 -12.90 -19.61
CA GLU A 29 2.46 -13.85 -20.22
C GLU A 29 3.61 -13.16 -20.96
N ASN A 30 3.31 -12.02 -21.60
CA ASN A 30 4.32 -11.23 -22.31
C ASN A 30 5.41 -10.77 -21.32
N LYS A 31 6.66 -11.17 -21.57
CA LYS A 31 7.79 -10.97 -20.66
C LYS A 31 8.15 -9.49 -20.49
N ASP A 32 8.17 -8.74 -21.58
CA ASP A 32 8.55 -7.32 -21.56
C ASP A 32 7.48 -6.49 -20.85
N LEU A 33 6.20 -6.77 -21.14
CA LEU A 33 5.08 -6.14 -20.47
C LEU A 33 5.04 -6.47 -18.98
N LYS A 34 5.29 -7.73 -18.61
CA LYS A 34 5.41 -8.15 -17.19
C LYS A 34 6.53 -7.37 -16.50
N GLN A 35 7.67 -7.21 -17.14
CA GLN A 35 8.80 -6.46 -16.58
C GLN A 35 8.45 -4.97 -16.42
N ALA A 36 7.78 -4.38 -17.41
CA ALA A 36 7.31 -3.00 -17.32
C ALA A 36 6.33 -2.81 -16.14
N PHE A 37 5.36 -3.71 -15.96
CA PHE A 37 4.44 -3.65 -14.82
C PHE A 37 5.15 -3.78 -13.47
N LYS A 38 6.17 -4.64 -13.37
CA LYS A 38 6.99 -4.74 -12.15
C LYS A 38 7.73 -3.43 -11.86
N GLN A 39 8.32 -2.81 -12.88
CA GLN A 39 9.01 -1.51 -12.72
C GLN A 39 8.06 -0.41 -12.27
N ILE A 40 6.88 -0.31 -12.90
CA ILE A 40 5.86 0.67 -12.52
C ILE A 40 5.38 0.43 -11.09
N ARG A 41 5.11 -0.83 -10.72
CA ARG A 41 4.71 -1.17 -9.36
C ARG A 41 5.77 -0.77 -8.34
N ASN A 42 7.04 -1.09 -8.58
CA ASN A 42 8.14 -0.73 -7.68
C ASN A 42 8.24 0.79 -7.50
N GLN A 43 8.12 1.56 -8.60
CA GLN A 43 8.10 3.02 -8.52
C GLN A 43 6.88 3.54 -7.76
N GLY A 44 5.72 2.91 -7.96
CA GLY A 44 4.50 3.21 -7.22
C GLY A 44 4.63 2.96 -5.72
N GLU A 45 5.28 1.88 -5.31
CA GLU A 45 5.54 1.57 -3.89
C GLU A 45 6.44 2.66 -3.26
N MET A 46 7.51 3.07 -3.93
CA MET A 46 8.36 4.18 -3.45
C MET A 46 7.57 5.50 -3.31
N SER A 47 6.80 5.88 -4.33
CA SER A 47 5.98 7.11 -4.28
C SER A 47 4.88 7.05 -3.22
N GLN A 48 4.30 5.86 -2.99
CA GLN A 48 3.30 5.65 -1.95
C GLN A 48 3.92 5.83 -0.55
N GLU A 49 5.11 5.28 -0.30
CA GLU A 49 5.84 5.44 0.97
C GLU A 49 6.20 6.89 1.26
N GLU A 50 6.64 7.64 0.25
CA GLU A 50 6.93 9.07 0.36
C GLU A 50 5.67 9.87 0.72
N LEU A 51 4.58 9.66 -0.02
CA LEU A 51 3.30 10.35 0.23
C LEU A 51 2.73 9.98 1.60
N TYR A 52 2.83 8.71 1.99
CA TYR A 52 2.42 8.24 3.32
C TYR A 52 3.21 8.95 4.42
N THR A 53 4.52 9.07 4.26
CA THR A 53 5.40 9.76 5.22
C THR A 53 5.02 11.23 5.35
N ILE A 54 4.76 11.91 4.23
CA ILE A 54 4.28 13.30 4.22
C ILE A 54 2.93 13.40 4.94
N ALA A 55 1.97 12.53 4.61
CA ALA A 55 0.64 12.51 5.21
C ALA A 55 0.69 12.28 6.72
N LYS A 56 1.54 11.34 7.18
CA LYS A 56 1.77 11.07 8.60
C LYS A 56 2.37 12.28 9.31
N ASN A 57 3.42 12.88 8.76
CA ASN A 57 4.10 14.03 9.35
C ASN A 57 3.19 15.26 9.44
N LYS A 58 2.27 15.44 8.49
CA LYS A 58 1.26 16.50 8.52
C LYS A 58 0.04 16.20 9.40
N GLY A 59 -0.05 15.01 10.00
CA GLY A 59 -1.22 14.57 10.78
C GLY A 59 -2.46 14.30 9.92
N TYR A 60 -2.29 14.12 8.61
CA TYR A 60 -3.37 13.83 7.68
C TYR A 60 -3.74 12.35 7.66
N TYR A 61 -2.77 11.49 8.01
CA TYR A 61 -2.96 10.06 8.15
C TYR A 61 -2.52 9.59 9.54
N VAL A 62 -3.36 8.78 10.19
CA VAL A 62 -3.03 8.10 11.44
C VAL A 62 -2.95 6.60 11.15
N PRO A 63 -1.76 5.99 11.25
CA PRO A 63 -1.63 4.55 11.04
C PRO A 63 -2.39 3.77 12.09
N ALA A 64 -2.83 2.57 11.72
CA ALA A 64 -3.41 1.64 12.67
C ALA A 64 -2.44 1.42 13.85
N ALA A 65 -3.01 1.32 15.05
CA ALA A 65 -2.22 0.98 16.22
C ALA A 65 -1.57 -0.39 16.02
N MET A 66 -0.36 -0.58 16.58
CA MET A 66 0.24 -1.90 16.61
C MET A 66 -0.70 -2.84 17.37
N ALA A 67 -0.89 -4.05 16.83
CA ALA A 67 -1.58 -5.10 17.54
C ALA A 67 -0.87 -5.40 18.87
N THR A 68 -1.65 -5.63 19.92
CA THR A 68 -1.15 -6.04 21.22
C THR A 68 -0.55 -7.45 21.16
N ALA A 69 0.36 -7.75 22.09
CA ALA A 69 0.94 -9.10 22.20
C ALA A 69 -0.13 -10.18 22.39
N GLU A 70 -1.24 -9.85 23.05
CA GLU A 70 -2.35 -10.77 23.27
C GLU A 70 -3.15 -11.03 21.98
N GLU A 71 -3.47 -10.00 21.19
CA GLU A 71 -4.12 -10.18 19.87
C GLU A 71 -3.26 -11.04 18.94
N VAL A 72 -1.93 -10.83 18.95
CA VAL A 72 -0.99 -11.66 18.18
C VAL A 72 -1.02 -13.11 18.66
N LYS A 73 -1.04 -13.33 19.98
CA LYS A 73 -1.09 -14.68 20.57
C LYS A 73 -2.41 -15.39 20.25
N GLN A 74 -3.54 -14.69 20.30
CA GLN A 74 -4.85 -15.22 19.95
C GLN A 74 -4.91 -15.68 18.48
N VAL A 75 -4.45 -14.86 17.54
CA VAL A 75 -4.42 -15.23 16.12
C VAL A 75 -3.52 -16.45 15.88
N LYS A 76 -2.33 -16.49 16.52
CA LYS A 76 -1.43 -17.66 16.41
C LYS A 76 -2.10 -18.95 16.85
N SER A 77 -2.92 -18.91 17.90
CA SER A 77 -3.58 -20.10 18.45
C SER A 77 -4.62 -20.72 17.51
N ILE A 78 -5.11 -19.99 16.50
CA ILE A 78 -6.07 -20.50 15.50
C ILE A 78 -5.37 -21.42 14.47
N PHE A 79 -4.06 -21.25 14.28
CA PHE A 79 -3.27 -21.97 13.26
C PHE A 79 -2.30 -23.00 13.85
N MET A 80 -2.30 -23.20 15.17
CA MET A 80 -1.53 -24.23 15.88
C MET A 80 -2.47 -25.37 16.29
#